data_AF-A0A4V4M0V8-F1
#
_entry.id   AF-A0A4V4M0V8-F1
#
_cell.length_a   1.000
_cell.length_b   1.000
_cell.length_c   1.000
_cell.angle_alpha   90.00
_cell.angle_beta   90.00
_cell.angle_gamma   90.00
#
_symmetry.space_group_name_H-M   'P 1'
#
loop_
_entity.id
_entity.type
_entity.pdbx_description
1 polymer ?
#
loop_
_entity_poly.entity_id
_entity_poly.type
_entity_poly.pdbx_seq_one_letter_code
_entity_poly.pdbx_strand_id
1 'polypeptide(L)'
;MIDLLLTHAELRNISGKMGCSVFQTPAVDVAERPSEDVAESCGSFKPAFRASLRVLLAGSTTISTLKFLVKLLFRRDAFESVDSSLSRALALYTLANRLLGRLRGISKSWIPAISSPALLLIKQSHLRFTLALYTLSAVTETCYDLYSHLLPKGGIYDAIFSSNTIWLLSQSRLLNSFVYHPDIFPTSYAKIIFARSENYIQRRPAWVSPQSRWPSPRDVLNYIASASEHAYPKLSDSVPLLRQPVQPIIDSAHSQHTQAICAALHPAEPSCLKHYVVALFKELKGAARFSGVLAVLSALFRLKSGLKNPILTLRNIAKSTVHGAVMIGGSITTSWATTCFLQKILPNDALKKSRWCLHCIPSTLLLLTLPPKRRRQLAMYCARLTADLEWSRLGWKNNSSIECLVCLVFGVGMSVLGRALDKDKRVVGGIHGSCIRYIREGAL
;
A
#
# COMPACT_ATOMS: atom_id res chain seq x y z
N MET A 1 7.90 -3.43 -5.24
CA MET A 1 9.15 -3.34 -4.45
C MET A 1 9.00 -2.43 -3.25
N ILE A 2 8.56 -1.16 -3.38
CA ILE A 2 8.12 -0.40 -2.18
C ILE A 2 6.81 -0.96 -1.61
N ASP A 3 5.85 -1.35 -2.47
CA ASP A 3 4.68 -2.16 -2.08
C ASP A 3 5.05 -3.56 -1.56
N LEU A 4 6.29 -4.02 -1.80
CA LEU A 4 6.82 -5.33 -1.37
C LEU A 4 7.65 -5.21 -0.07
N LEU A 5 8.19 -4.02 0.21
CA LEU A 5 9.06 -3.72 1.34
C LEU A 5 8.29 -3.06 2.49
N LEU A 6 7.19 -2.36 2.18
CA LEU A 6 6.17 -1.99 3.18
C LEU A 6 5.50 -3.25 3.76
N THR A 7 5.24 -4.26 2.94
CA THR A 7 4.88 -5.64 3.37
C THR A 7 6.05 -6.34 4.09
N HIS A 8 7.31 -6.15 3.67
CA HIS A 8 8.45 -6.79 4.35
C HIS A 8 8.78 -6.17 5.74
N ALA A 9 8.44 -4.90 5.97
CA ALA A 9 8.47 -4.28 7.30
C ALA A 9 7.39 -4.86 8.25
N GLU A 10 6.33 -5.47 7.71
CA GLU A 10 5.37 -6.28 8.47
C GLU A 10 6.01 -7.56 9.05
N LEU A 11 7.11 -8.06 8.47
CA LEU A 11 7.69 -9.36 8.83
C LEU A 11 8.61 -9.33 10.06
N ARG A 12 9.27 -8.21 10.38
CA ARG A 12 10.28 -8.18 11.45
C ARG A 12 9.72 -7.97 12.86
N ASN A 13 8.52 -7.40 12.99
CA ASN A 13 8.00 -6.94 14.28
C ASN A 13 7.12 -7.97 15.03
N ILE A 14 7.01 -9.19 14.48
CA ILE A 14 6.25 -10.32 15.09
C ILE A 14 7.22 -11.39 15.63
N SER A 15 8.48 -11.44 15.16
CA SER A 15 9.49 -12.41 15.62
C SER A 15 10.00 -12.16 17.05
N GLY A 16 9.63 -11.05 17.71
CA GLY A 16 10.08 -10.71 19.06
C GLY A 16 9.26 -11.34 20.20
N LYS A 17 8.24 -12.14 19.88
CA LYS A 17 7.40 -12.83 20.88
C LYS A 17 7.22 -14.30 20.50
N MET A 18 8.27 -15.11 20.65
CA MET A 18 8.18 -16.52 21.04
C MET A 18 9.59 -17.04 21.27
N GLY A 19 9.79 -17.59 22.47
CA GLY A 19 11.09 -18.02 22.99
C GLY A 19 11.68 -19.24 22.29
N CYS A 20 12.97 -19.42 22.54
CA CYS A 20 13.78 -20.56 22.16
C CYS A 20 13.18 -21.92 22.60
N SER A 21 13.25 -22.92 21.73
CA SER A 21 13.82 -24.25 22.02
C SER A 21 14.05 -24.99 20.68
N VAL A 22 15.31 -25.23 20.34
CA VAL A 22 16.04 -26.53 20.38
C VAL A 22 15.72 -27.48 19.20
N PHE A 23 16.77 -27.59 18.36
CA PHE A 23 17.23 -28.70 17.52
C PHE A 23 16.53 -30.07 17.58
N GLN A 24 16.26 -30.67 16.40
CA GLN A 24 17.03 -31.82 15.86
C GLN A 24 16.48 -32.29 14.49
N THR A 25 17.40 -32.50 13.55
CA THR A 25 17.22 -33.22 12.27
C THR A 25 17.77 -34.64 12.39
N PRO A 26 17.24 -35.60 11.61
CA PRO A 26 18.11 -36.49 10.84
C PRO A 26 17.69 -36.50 9.36
N ALA A 27 18.60 -36.25 8.42
CA ALA A 27 19.59 -37.16 7.84
C ALA A 27 18.95 -38.15 6.85
N VAL A 28 19.40 -38.01 5.60
CA VAL A 28 19.04 -38.75 4.39
C VAL A 28 19.93 -39.98 4.31
N ASP A 29 19.35 -41.14 3.95
CA ASP A 29 20.11 -42.27 3.42
C ASP A 29 19.73 -42.55 1.96
N VAL A 30 20.78 -42.76 1.17
CA VAL A 30 20.79 -43.11 -0.25
C VAL A 30 21.34 -44.53 -0.37
N ALA A 31 20.62 -45.42 -1.04
CA ALA A 31 21.09 -46.64 -1.71
C ALA A 31 19.83 -47.34 -2.29
N GLU A 32 19.80 -48.12 -3.36
CA GLU A 32 20.69 -48.53 -4.44
C GLU A 32 19.75 -49.17 -5.49
N ARG A 33 20.18 -49.28 -6.75
CA ARG A 33 19.50 -49.99 -7.84
C ARG A 33 20.27 -51.30 -8.10
N PRO A 34 19.64 -52.42 -8.51
CA PRO A 34 19.58 -52.81 -9.95
C PRO A 34 18.28 -53.64 -10.24
N SER A 35 17.90 -54.17 -11.42
CA SER A 35 18.42 -54.42 -12.77
C SER A 35 17.22 -54.68 -13.73
N GLU A 36 17.48 -54.51 -15.03
CA GLU A 36 16.87 -55.05 -16.29
C GLU A 36 16.03 -56.35 -16.17
N ASP A 37 15.08 -56.75 -17.03
CA ASP A 37 14.52 -56.32 -18.32
C ASP A 37 13.26 -57.20 -18.57
N VAL A 38 12.15 -56.65 -19.07
CA VAL A 38 11.18 -57.40 -19.90
C VAL A 38 10.56 -56.44 -20.92
N ALA A 39 10.67 -56.83 -22.18
CA ALA A 39 10.30 -56.06 -23.35
C ALA A 39 8.79 -56.15 -23.71
N GLU A 40 8.37 -55.08 -24.38
CA GLU A 40 7.42 -55.00 -25.50
C GLU A 40 5.89 -54.94 -25.31
N SER A 41 5.34 -54.09 -26.19
CA SER A 41 3.94 -53.89 -26.58
C SER A 41 3.07 -52.96 -25.71
N CYS A 42 2.98 -51.67 -26.10
CA CYS A 42 1.75 -51.07 -26.64
C CYS A 42 1.83 -49.51 -26.73
N GLY A 43 1.72 -48.99 -27.96
CA GLY A 43 1.00 -47.78 -28.36
C GLY A 43 1.15 -46.45 -27.60
N SER A 44 1.86 -45.50 -28.23
CA SER A 44 1.56 -44.05 -28.30
C SER A 44 0.70 -43.39 -27.19
N PHE A 45 1.28 -43.10 -26.02
CA PHE A 45 0.66 -42.20 -25.02
C PHE A 45 1.63 -41.15 -24.41
N LYS A 46 2.89 -41.16 -24.86
CA LYS A 46 4.00 -40.41 -24.22
C LYS A 46 4.02 -38.89 -24.44
N PRO A 47 3.55 -38.27 -25.55
CA PRO A 47 3.60 -36.82 -25.69
C PRO A 47 2.49 -36.10 -24.90
N ALA A 48 1.29 -36.69 -24.82
CA ALA A 48 0.16 -36.11 -24.09
C ALA A 48 0.36 -36.19 -22.56
N PHE A 49 0.96 -37.27 -22.05
CA PHE A 49 1.29 -37.41 -20.64
C PHE A 49 2.44 -36.48 -20.22
N ARG A 50 3.47 -36.31 -21.06
CA ARG A 50 4.58 -35.36 -20.81
C ARG A 50 4.13 -33.90 -20.90
N ALA A 51 3.18 -33.56 -21.79
CA ALA A 51 2.56 -32.24 -21.85
C ALA A 51 1.69 -31.98 -20.62
N SER A 52 0.86 -32.95 -20.22
CA SER A 52 0.02 -32.87 -19.02
C SER A 52 0.84 -32.78 -17.73
N LEU A 53 1.96 -33.50 -17.65
CA LEU A 53 2.88 -33.46 -16.51
C LEU A 53 3.66 -32.14 -16.46
N ARG A 54 4.04 -31.54 -17.60
CA ARG A 54 4.62 -30.18 -17.65
C ARG A 54 3.60 -29.10 -17.30
N VAL A 55 2.34 -29.26 -17.66
CA VAL A 55 1.24 -28.34 -17.29
C VAL A 55 0.88 -28.49 -15.80
N LEU A 56 0.92 -29.70 -15.25
CA LEU A 56 0.71 -29.96 -13.81
C LEU A 56 1.91 -29.49 -12.98
N LEU A 57 3.14 -29.69 -13.44
CA LEU A 57 4.34 -29.20 -12.76
C LEU A 57 4.47 -27.68 -12.87
N ALA A 58 4.23 -27.08 -14.04
CA ALA A 58 4.19 -25.63 -14.22
C ALA A 58 3.02 -25.00 -13.45
N GLY A 59 1.87 -25.68 -13.39
CA GLY A 59 0.73 -25.33 -12.55
C GLY A 59 1.06 -25.43 -11.06
N SER A 60 1.82 -26.44 -10.62
CA SER A 60 2.22 -26.57 -9.22
C SER A 60 3.28 -25.53 -8.82
N THR A 61 4.22 -25.18 -9.72
CA THR A 61 5.23 -24.15 -9.46
C THR A 61 4.64 -22.75 -9.57
N THR A 62 3.60 -22.54 -10.40
CA THR A 62 2.90 -21.24 -10.51
C THR A 62 1.82 -21.05 -9.48
N ILE A 63 1.11 -22.11 -9.06
CA ILE A 63 0.29 -22.10 -7.85
C ILE A 63 1.19 -21.97 -6.64
N SER A 64 2.40 -22.54 -6.63
CA SER A 64 3.37 -22.30 -5.55
C SER A 64 3.98 -20.91 -5.61
N THR A 65 4.23 -20.30 -6.78
CA THR A 65 4.68 -18.90 -6.85
C THR A 65 3.54 -17.92 -6.65
N LEU A 66 2.29 -18.25 -6.97
CA LEU A 66 1.09 -17.46 -6.67
C LEU A 66 0.71 -17.62 -5.20
N LYS A 67 0.78 -18.82 -4.63
CA LYS A 67 0.69 -19.05 -3.18
C LYS A 67 1.84 -18.38 -2.47
N PHE A 68 3.06 -18.42 -2.99
CA PHE A 68 4.21 -17.70 -2.44
C PHE A 68 4.04 -16.19 -2.59
N LEU A 69 3.60 -15.67 -3.74
CA LEU A 69 3.32 -14.24 -3.93
C LEU A 69 2.15 -13.78 -3.06
N VAL A 70 1.10 -14.57 -2.92
CA VAL A 70 -0.04 -14.28 -2.05
C VAL A 70 0.37 -14.40 -0.58
N LYS A 71 1.22 -15.36 -0.21
CA LYS A 71 1.83 -15.52 1.13
C LYS A 71 2.89 -14.47 1.43
N LEU A 72 3.48 -13.86 0.40
CA LEU A 72 4.48 -12.78 0.47
C LEU A 72 3.82 -11.39 0.40
N LEU A 73 2.61 -11.28 -0.17
CA LEU A 73 1.80 -10.07 -0.26
C LEU A 73 0.74 -9.98 0.85
N PHE A 74 0.32 -11.10 1.44
CA PHE A 74 -0.75 -11.18 2.44
C PHE A 74 -0.34 -12.09 3.62
N ARG A 75 -0.46 -11.51 4.82
CA ARG A 75 -0.16 -12.02 6.17
C ARG A 75 -0.38 -13.54 6.39
N ARG A 76 0.55 -14.17 7.11
CA ARG A 76 0.54 -15.59 7.53
C ARG A 76 -0.63 -15.96 8.47
N ASP A 77 -1.12 -15.03 9.29
CA ASP A 77 -2.17 -15.32 10.28
C ASP A 77 -3.61 -15.23 9.72
N ALA A 78 -3.80 -14.58 8.56
CA ALA A 78 -5.11 -14.51 7.91
C ALA A 78 -5.38 -15.72 7.02
N PHE A 79 -4.36 -16.54 6.74
CA PHE A 79 -4.38 -17.49 5.62
C PHE A 79 -4.66 -18.95 6.03
N GLU A 80 -4.53 -19.33 7.30
CA GLU A 80 -4.94 -20.67 7.75
C GLU A 80 -6.43 -20.95 7.50
N SER A 81 -7.26 -19.91 7.36
CA SER A 81 -8.67 -20.02 6.96
C SER A 81 -8.95 -19.81 5.46
N VAL A 82 -7.96 -19.40 4.65
CA VAL A 82 -8.12 -18.99 3.23
C VAL A 82 -7.86 -20.12 2.24
N ASP A 83 -7.21 -21.20 2.67
CA ASP A 83 -6.46 -22.09 1.78
C ASP A 83 -7.31 -23.05 0.91
N SER A 84 -8.64 -23.11 1.09
CA SER A 84 -9.52 -23.94 0.24
C SER A 84 -10.51 -23.15 -0.60
N SER A 85 -11.08 -22.04 -0.11
CA SER A 85 -12.12 -21.30 -0.84
C SER A 85 -11.54 -20.45 -1.98
N LEU A 86 -10.38 -19.82 -1.76
CA LEU A 86 -9.73 -19.01 -2.80
C LEU A 86 -9.24 -19.88 -3.96
N SER A 87 -8.59 -21.00 -3.66
CA SER A 87 -8.12 -21.95 -4.68
C SER A 87 -9.29 -22.57 -5.46
N ARG A 88 -10.40 -22.92 -4.80
CA ARG A 88 -11.62 -23.40 -5.47
C ARG A 88 -12.26 -22.32 -6.35
N ALA A 89 -12.38 -21.09 -5.86
CA ALA A 89 -12.93 -19.97 -6.62
C ALA A 89 -12.10 -19.67 -7.87
N LEU A 90 -10.77 -19.63 -7.73
CA LEU A 90 -9.85 -19.42 -8.85
C LEU A 90 -9.84 -20.61 -9.82
N ALA A 91 -9.93 -21.85 -9.33
CA ALA A 91 -10.06 -23.04 -10.16
C ALA A 91 -11.35 -23.03 -10.98
N LEU A 92 -12.48 -22.65 -10.38
CA LEU A 92 -13.75 -22.53 -11.08
C LEU A 92 -13.77 -21.34 -12.05
N TYR A 93 -13.19 -20.20 -11.66
CA TYR A 93 -13.00 -19.04 -12.54
C TYR A 93 -12.16 -19.42 -13.78
N THR A 94 -11.05 -20.13 -13.59
CA THR A 94 -10.19 -20.60 -14.69
C THR A 94 -10.85 -21.69 -15.52
N LEU A 95 -11.58 -22.62 -14.91
CA LEU A 95 -12.38 -23.63 -15.61
C LEU A 95 -13.47 -22.99 -16.46
N ALA A 96 -14.24 -22.06 -15.89
CA ALA A 96 -15.27 -21.30 -16.61
C ALA A 96 -14.67 -20.54 -17.80
N ASN A 97 -13.52 -19.87 -17.60
CA ASN A 97 -12.81 -19.20 -18.69
C ASN A 97 -12.40 -20.17 -19.81
N ARG A 98 -11.93 -21.38 -19.46
CA ARG A 98 -11.57 -22.42 -20.43
C ARG A 98 -12.78 -22.93 -21.21
N LEU A 99 -13.88 -23.25 -20.52
CA LEU A 99 -15.09 -23.77 -21.13
C LEU A 99 -15.73 -22.73 -22.06
N LEU A 100 -15.87 -21.49 -21.58
CA LEU A 100 -16.40 -20.38 -22.38
C LEU A 100 -15.48 -20.00 -23.53
N GLY A 101 -14.16 -20.18 -23.40
CA GLY A 101 -13.19 -19.96 -24.47
C GLY A 101 -13.31 -20.93 -25.65
N ARG A 102 -13.97 -22.08 -25.45
CA ARG A 102 -14.26 -23.07 -26.51
C ARG A 102 -15.57 -22.79 -27.23
N LEU A 103 -16.44 -21.95 -26.67
CA LEU A 103 -17.71 -21.60 -27.30
C LEU A 103 -17.47 -20.63 -28.47
N ARG A 104 -17.99 -21.00 -29.65
CA ARG A 104 -18.02 -20.11 -30.81
C ARG A 104 -19.08 -19.03 -30.59
N GLY A 105 -18.73 -17.77 -30.85
CA GLY A 105 -19.66 -16.62 -30.80
C GLY A 105 -19.43 -15.62 -29.66
N ILE A 106 -18.69 -15.99 -28.60
CA ILE A 106 -18.33 -15.05 -27.53
C ILE A 106 -16.94 -14.48 -27.81
N SER A 107 -16.80 -13.15 -27.84
CA SER A 107 -15.49 -12.53 -27.93
C SER A 107 -14.63 -12.96 -26.73
N LYS A 108 -13.43 -13.47 -26.99
CA LYS A 108 -12.46 -13.89 -25.96
C LYS A 108 -12.16 -12.83 -24.90
N SER A 109 -12.47 -11.58 -25.22
CA SER A 109 -12.37 -10.43 -24.33
C SER A 109 -13.42 -10.40 -23.22
N TRP A 110 -14.64 -10.91 -23.43
CA TRP A 110 -15.74 -10.84 -22.45
C TRP A 110 -15.79 -12.02 -21.48
N ILE A 111 -15.05 -13.09 -21.78
CA ILE A 111 -14.98 -14.31 -20.98
C ILE A 111 -14.69 -14.03 -19.48
N PRO A 112 -13.75 -13.13 -19.10
CA PRO A 112 -13.50 -12.78 -17.70
C PRO A 112 -14.69 -12.16 -16.96
N ALA A 113 -15.57 -11.43 -17.67
CA ALA A 113 -16.78 -10.85 -17.10
C ALA A 113 -17.81 -11.93 -16.77
N ILE A 114 -18.00 -12.87 -17.69
CA ILE A 114 -18.97 -13.98 -17.55
C ILE A 114 -18.55 -14.94 -16.43
N SER A 115 -17.24 -15.18 -16.25
CA SER A 115 -16.72 -16.05 -15.20
C SER A 115 -16.62 -15.39 -13.82
N SER A 116 -16.74 -14.06 -13.74
CA SER A 116 -16.57 -13.30 -12.50
C SER A 116 -17.47 -13.69 -11.31
N PRO A 117 -18.71 -14.21 -11.49
CA PRO A 117 -19.51 -14.71 -10.37
C PRO A 117 -18.84 -15.85 -9.58
N ALA A 118 -17.89 -16.58 -10.17
CA ALA A 118 -17.11 -17.60 -9.45
C ALA A 118 -16.33 -17.02 -8.25
N LEU A 119 -16.04 -15.72 -8.24
CA LEU A 119 -15.40 -15.04 -7.11
C LEU A 119 -16.31 -14.91 -5.89
N LEU A 120 -17.62 -15.08 -6.01
CA LEU A 120 -18.53 -15.11 -4.86
C LEU A 120 -18.20 -16.27 -3.90
N LEU A 121 -17.54 -17.32 -4.38
CA LEU A 121 -17.04 -18.43 -3.57
C LEU A 121 -15.91 -18.02 -2.61
N ILE A 122 -15.28 -16.88 -2.84
CA ILE A 122 -14.36 -16.27 -1.88
C ILE A 122 -15.21 -15.73 -0.74
N LYS A 123 -15.20 -16.43 0.40
CA LYS A 123 -15.97 -16.04 1.60
C LYS A 123 -15.55 -14.68 2.18
N GLN A 124 -14.32 -14.27 1.94
CA GLN A 124 -13.79 -13.01 2.46
C GLN A 124 -14.15 -11.83 1.53
N SER A 125 -15.16 -11.04 1.93
CA SER A 125 -15.59 -9.80 1.24
C SER A 125 -14.40 -8.86 0.94
N HIS A 126 -13.56 -8.59 1.93
CA HIS A 126 -12.40 -7.70 1.78
C HIS A 126 -11.42 -8.15 0.68
N LEU A 127 -11.22 -9.46 0.50
CA LEU A 127 -10.34 -9.98 -0.55
C LEU A 127 -10.94 -9.75 -1.95
N ARG A 128 -12.26 -9.96 -2.10
CA ARG A 128 -12.98 -9.66 -3.35
C ARG A 128 -12.87 -8.18 -3.70
N PHE A 129 -13.13 -7.31 -2.73
CA PHE A 129 -13.00 -5.87 -2.89
C PHE A 129 -11.58 -5.45 -3.27
N THR A 130 -10.57 -5.98 -2.58
CA THR A 130 -9.15 -5.71 -2.90
C THR A 130 -8.81 -6.12 -4.33
N LEU A 131 -9.24 -7.31 -4.78
CA LEU A 131 -9.01 -7.76 -6.16
C LEU A 131 -9.67 -6.83 -7.18
N ALA A 132 -10.94 -6.48 -6.98
CA ALA A 132 -11.66 -5.56 -7.85
C ALA A 132 -10.99 -4.18 -7.91
N LEU A 133 -10.55 -3.66 -6.77
CA LEU A 133 -9.89 -2.36 -6.66
C LEU A 133 -8.51 -2.36 -7.33
N TYR A 134 -7.74 -3.44 -7.22
CA TYR A 134 -6.47 -3.60 -7.94
C TYR A 134 -6.70 -3.70 -9.45
N THR A 135 -7.68 -4.49 -9.89
CA THR A 135 -8.04 -4.58 -11.31
C THR A 135 -8.48 -3.22 -11.85
N LEU A 136 -9.34 -2.50 -11.12
CA LEU A 136 -9.80 -1.17 -11.49
C LEU A 136 -8.62 -0.20 -11.62
N SER A 137 -7.70 -0.19 -10.65
CA SER A 137 -6.49 0.64 -10.73
C SER A 137 -5.64 0.34 -11.97
N ALA A 138 -5.50 -0.94 -12.32
CA ALA A 138 -4.77 -1.37 -13.52
C ALA A 138 -5.49 -0.97 -14.81
N VAL A 139 -6.83 -1.06 -14.84
CA VAL A 139 -7.65 -0.59 -15.96
C VAL A 139 -7.47 0.92 -16.14
N THR A 140 -7.56 1.70 -15.06
CA THR A 140 -7.37 3.16 -15.12
C THR A 140 -5.99 3.53 -15.63
N GLU A 141 -4.92 2.88 -15.14
CA GLU A 141 -3.57 3.12 -15.65
C GLU A 141 -3.42 2.76 -17.13
N THR A 142 -3.99 1.62 -17.54
CA THR A 142 -3.95 1.14 -18.93
C THR A 142 -4.71 2.09 -19.86
N CYS A 143 -5.91 2.50 -19.47
CA CYS A 143 -6.71 3.47 -20.21
C CYS A 143 -5.99 4.81 -20.31
N TYR A 144 -5.40 5.29 -19.22
CA TYR A 144 -4.60 6.52 -19.26
C TYR A 144 -3.42 6.39 -20.23
N ASP A 145 -2.66 5.29 -20.18
CA ASP A 145 -1.55 5.07 -21.11
C ASP A 145 -2.01 5.00 -22.58
N LEU A 146 -3.16 4.37 -22.85
CA LEU A 146 -3.74 4.30 -24.18
C LEU A 146 -4.27 5.64 -24.69
N TYR A 147 -4.92 6.44 -23.85
CA TYR A 147 -5.66 7.63 -24.29
C TYR A 147 -4.97 8.96 -23.95
N SER A 148 -3.87 8.95 -23.20
CA SER A 148 -3.15 10.17 -22.80
C SER A 148 -2.69 11.02 -23.99
N HIS A 149 -2.40 10.41 -25.14
CA HIS A 149 -2.02 11.11 -26.36
C HIS A 149 -3.18 11.87 -27.03
N LEU A 150 -4.43 11.50 -26.72
CA LEU A 150 -5.63 12.18 -27.22
C LEU A 150 -6.07 13.33 -26.31
N LEU A 151 -5.55 13.40 -25.09
CA LEU A 151 -5.88 14.47 -24.16
C LEU A 151 -5.08 15.73 -24.52
N PRO A 152 -5.72 16.91 -24.57
CA PRO A 152 -5.02 18.18 -24.75
C PRO A 152 -4.01 18.36 -23.61
N LYS A 153 -2.72 18.40 -23.94
CA LYS A 153 -1.66 18.65 -22.97
C LYS A 153 -1.87 20.02 -22.34
N GLY A 154 -1.79 20.10 -21.01
CA GLY A 154 -2.01 21.36 -20.29
C GLY A 154 -3.47 21.79 -20.15
N GLY A 155 -4.44 20.98 -20.56
CA GLY A 155 -5.86 21.22 -20.32
C GLY A 155 -6.30 20.82 -18.90
N ILE A 156 -7.51 21.23 -18.51
CA ILE A 156 -8.10 20.92 -17.19
C ILE A 156 -8.18 19.41 -16.93
N TYR A 157 -8.40 18.60 -17.96
CA TYR A 157 -8.43 17.13 -17.84
C TYR A 157 -7.08 16.55 -17.46
N ASP A 158 -5.98 17.06 -18.02
CA ASP A 158 -4.61 16.65 -17.67
C ASP A 158 -4.29 17.02 -16.21
N ALA A 159 -4.78 18.18 -15.74
CA ALA A 159 -4.65 18.58 -14.35
C ALA A 159 -5.47 17.69 -13.40
N ILE A 160 -6.76 17.43 -13.70
CA ILE A 160 -7.67 16.64 -12.85
C ILE A 160 -7.20 15.17 -12.75
N PHE A 161 -6.83 14.56 -13.87
CA PHE A 161 -6.39 13.16 -13.91
C PHE A 161 -4.87 12.98 -13.69
N SER A 162 -4.17 14.05 -13.33
CA SER A 162 -2.76 13.96 -12.98
C SER A 162 -2.56 13.10 -11.73
N SER A 163 -1.42 12.39 -11.69
CA SER A 163 -1.02 11.65 -10.48
C SER A 163 -0.91 12.56 -9.25
N ASN A 164 -0.65 13.86 -9.44
CA ASN A 164 -0.56 14.82 -8.35
C ASN A 164 -1.94 15.08 -7.72
N THR A 165 -2.99 15.25 -8.54
CA THR A 165 -4.36 15.47 -8.05
C THR A 165 -4.90 14.23 -7.36
N ILE A 166 -4.69 13.05 -7.96
CA ILE A 166 -5.06 11.76 -7.34
C ILE A 166 -4.36 11.61 -5.98
N TRP A 167 -3.06 11.89 -5.93
CA TRP A 167 -2.29 11.84 -4.68
C TRP A 167 -2.84 12.83 -3.65
N LEU A 168 -3.08 14.09 -4.03
CA LEU A 168 -3.59 15.14 -3.16
C LEU A 168 -4.92 14.71 -2.54
N LEU A 169 -5.91 14.35 -3.35
CA LEU A 169 -7.23 13.94 -2.89
C LEU A 169 -7.16 12.72 -1.97
N SER A 170 -6.38 11.71 -2.35
CA SER A 170 -6.21 10.48 -1.58
C SER A 170 -5.56 10.74 -0.23
N GLN A 171 -4.46 11.51 -0.22
CA GLN A 171 -3.73 11.85 0.99
C GLN A 171 -4.53 12.77 1.92
N SER A 172 -5.29 13.74 1.38
CA SER A 172 -6.18 14.59 2.18
C SER A 172 -7.20 13.74 2.93
N ARG A 173 -7.80 12.74 2.26
CA ARG A 173 -8.72 11.79 2.90
C ARG A 173 -8.02 10.88 3.91
N LEU A 174 -6.86 10.33 3.56
CA LEU A 174 -6.06 9.49 4.45
C LEU A 174 -5.68 10.24 5.73
N LEU A 175 -5.19 11.47 5.62
CA LEU A 175 -4.78 12.28 6.76
C LEU A 175 -5.99 12.68 7.63
N ASN A 176 -7.11 13.05 7.03
CA ASN A 176 -8.34 13.32 7.77
C ASN A 176 -8.81 12.09 8.55
N SER A 177 -8.83 10.92 7.92
CA SER A 177 -9.18 9.66 8.58
C SER A 177 -8.15 9.24 9.64
N PHE A 178 -6.86 9.51 9.44
CA PHE A 178 -5.83 9.25 10.45
C PHE A 178 -6.09 10.03 11.75
N VAL A 179 -6.54 11.28 11.63
CA VAL A 179 -6.87 12.14 12.78
C VAL A 179 -8.19 11.72 13.43
N TYR A 180 -9.27 11.59 12.66
CA TYR A 180 -10.63 11.46 13.19
C TYR A 180 -11.20 10.04 13.24
N HIS A 181 -10.67 9.11 12.44
CA HIS A 181 -11.22 7.76 12.27
C HIS A 181 -10.13 6.67 12.43
N PRO A 182 -9.52 6.55 13.63
CA PRO A 182 -8.45 5.58 13.89
C PRO A 182 -8.88 4.12 13.80
N ASP A 183 -10.16 3.84 13.96
CA ASP A 183 -10.79 2.53 13.95
C ASP A 183 -10.77 1.88 12.56
N ILE A 184 -10.94 2.68 11.51
CA ILE A 184 -10.88 2.21 10.11
C ILE A 184 -9.49 2.39 9.49
N PHE A 185 -8.63 3.26 10.04
CA PHE A 185 -7.35 3.61 9.44
C PHE A 185 -6.34 2.43 9.47
N PRO A 186 -5.55 2.19 8.40
CA PRO A 186 -4.67 1.02 8.35
C PRO A 186 -3.56 1.13 9.40
N THR A 187 -3.53 0.16 10.34
CA THR A 187 -2.63 0.22 11.49
C THR A 187 -1.15 0.23 11.10
N SER A 188 -0.78 -0.50 10.05
CA SER A 188 0.59 -0.51 9.52
C SER A 188 1.01 0.87 9.01
N TYR A 189 0.09 1.56 8.33
CA TYR A 189 0.35 2.91 7.84
C TYR A 189 0.44 3.91 9.00
N ALA A 190 -0.45 3.80 10.00
CA ALA A 190 -0.39 4.64 11.20
C ALA A 190 0.94 4.49 11.95
N LYS A 191 1.44 3.26 12.10
CA LYS A 191 2.74 2.99 12.75
C LYS A 191 3.88 3.70 12.03
N ILE A 192 3.88 3.71 10.70
CA ILE A 192 4.90 4.41 9.92
C ILE A 192 4.81 5.91 10.14
N ILE A 193 3.61 6.48 10.12
CA ILE A 193 3.41 7.91 10.38
C ILE A 193 3.92 8.26 11.78
N PHE A 194 3.50 7.53 12.82
CA PHE A 194 3.98 7.76 14.20
C PHE A 194 5.49 7.60 14.35
N ALA A 195 6.09 6.58 13.71
CA ALA A 195 7.54 6.36 13.74
C ALA A 195 8.34 7.47 13.04
N ARG A 196 7.71 8.27 12.18
CA ARG A 196 8.31 9.42 11.46
C ARG A 196 7.80 10.77 11.96
N SER A 197 7.08 10.76 13.07
CA SER A 197 6.52 11.97 13.68
C SER A 197 7.13 12.26 15.04
N GLU A 198 8.26 11.64 15.39
CA GLU A 198 8.85 11.72 16.74
C GLU A 198 9.24 13.15 17.15
N ASN A 199 9.53 14.01 16.16
CA ASN A 199 9.83 15.42 16.41
C ASN A 199 8.59 16.24 16.82
N TYR A 200 7.40 15.84 16.36
CA TYR A 200 6.12 16.53 16.58
C TYR A 200 5.23 15.81 17.61
N ILE A 201 5.34 14.49 17.74
CA ILE A 201 4.59 13.68 18.67
C ILE A 201 5.57 13.17 19.72
N GLN A 202 5.55 13.84 20.88
CA GLN A 202 6.52 13.65 21.93
C GLN A 202 6.44 12.22 22.48
N ARG A 203 7.56 11.49 22.40
CA ARG A 203 7.73 10.22 23.11
C ARG A 203 7.96 10.47 24.58
N ARG A 204 7.71 9.44 25.39
CA ARG A 204 8.09 9.43 26.80
C ARG A 204 9.59 9.77 26.93
N PRO A 205 9.94 10.84 27.66
CA PRO A 205 11.34 11.15 27.93
C PRO A 205 11.99 10.09 28.82
N ALA A 206 13.29 9.88 28.65
CA ALA A 206 14.03 8.87 29.41
C ALA A 206 14.07 9.14 30.93
N TRP A 207 13.94 10.40 31.34
CA TRP A 207 13.95 10.81 32.74
C TRP A 207 12.60 10.61 33.46
N VAL A 208 11.52 10.29 32.76
CA VAL A 208 10.19 10.08 33.38
C VAL A 208 10.06 8.64 33.86
N SER A 209 9.99 8.44 35.19
CA SER A 209 9.85 7.13 35.86
C SER A 209 8.80 6.27 35.16
N PRO A 210 9.05 4.99 34.82
CA PRO A 210 8.12 4.11 34.09
C PRO A 210 6.70 4.04 34.64
N GLN A 211 6.55 4.24 35.95
CA GLN A 211 5.29 4.22 36.70
C GLN A 211 4.42 5.45 36.43
N SER A 212 5.02 6.59 36.05
CA SER A 212 4.28 7.81 35.70
C SER A 212 3.52 7.62 34.38
N ARG A 213 2.29 8.12 34.31
CA ARG A 213 1.49 8.08 33.08
C ARG A 213 2.02 9.10 32.08
N TRP A 214 2.47 8.65 30.91
CA TRP A 214 2.84 9.52 29.79
C TRP A 214 1.84 9.33 28.64
N PRO A 215 1.40 10.39 27.95
CA PRO A 215 0.48 10.28 26.82
C PRO A 215 1.04 9.40 25.72
N SER A 216 0.22 8.51 25.18
CA SER A 216 0.56 7.77 23.97
C SER A 216 0.52 8.68 22.74
N PRO A 217 1.18 8.31 21.62
CA PRO A 217 1.05 9.03 20.35
C PRO A 217 -0.41 9.24 19.90
N ARG A 218 -1.29 8.28 20.23
CA ARG A 218 -2.72 8.36 19.91
C ARG A 218 -3.44 9.36 20.81
N ASP A 219 -3.05 9.48 22.08
CA ASP A 219 -3.60 10.47 23.00
C ASP A 219 -3.32 11.90 22.51
N VAL A 220 -2.09 12.16 22.07
CA VAL A 220 -1.71 13.45 21.45
C VAL A 220 -2.56 13.73 20.21
N LEU A 221 -2.79 12.72 19.37
CA LEU A 221 -3.60 12.88 18.17
C LEU A 221 -5.10 13.08 18.48
N ASN A 222 -5.62 12.43 19.51
CA ASN A 222 -6.99 12.65 20.01
C ASN A 222 -7.18 14.06 20.55
N TYR A 223 -6.17 14.58 21.26
CA TYR A 223 -6.15 15.97 21.71
C TYR A 223 -6.17 16.94 20.53
N ILE A 224 -5.34 16.71 19.51
CA ILE A 224 -5.29 17.52 18.30
C ILE A 224 -6.65 17.49 17.57
N ALA A 225 -7.26 16.31 17.44
CA ALA A 225 -8.57 16.14 16.82
C ALA A 225 -9.64 16.95 17.59
N SER A 226 -9.68 16.79 18.92
CA SER A 226 -10.61 17.49 19.80
C SER A 226 -10.41 19.01 19.76
N ALA A 227 -9.17 19.49 19.83
CA ALA A 227 -8.85 20.91 19.71
C ALA A 227 -9.27 21.48 18.34
N SER A 228 -9.10 20.71 17.26
CA SER A 228 -9.53 21.11 15.91
C SER A 228 -11.07 21.21 15.81
N GLU A 229 -11.81 20.33 16.49
CA GLU A 229 -13.29 20.38 16.57
C GLU A 229 -13.78 21.57 17.39
N HIS A 230 -13.04 21.96 18.43
CA HIS A 230 -13.29 23.14 19.26
C HIS A 230 -12.63 24.42 18.69
N ALA A 231 -12.55 24.52 17.37
CA ALA A 231 -12.10 25.72 16.67
C ALA A 231 -10.66 26.17 16.96
N TYR A 232 -9.71 25.24 17.09
CA TYR A 232 -8.28 25.57 17.27
C TYR A 232 -8.07 26.59 18.41
N PRO A 233 -8.45 26.26 19.66
CA PRO A 233 -8.50 27.22 20.74
C PRO A 233 -7.10 27.74 21.09
N LYS A 234 -7.07 28.97 21.60
CA LYS A 234 -5.88 29.52 22.24
C LYS A 234 -5.56 28.70 23.49
N LEU A 235 -4.29 28.70 23.88
CA LEU A 235 -3.84 27.93 25.04
C LEU A 235 -4.53 28.40 26.34
N SER A 236 -4.76 29.71 26.51
CA SER A 236 -5.49 30.29 27.64
C SER A 236 -6.93 29.77 27.78
N ASP A 237 -7.59 29.51 26.65
CA ASP A 237 -9.01 29.19 26.59
C ASP A 237 -9.24 27.65 26.61
N SER A 238 -8.15 26.88 26.59
CA SER A 238 -8.16 25.42 26.43
C SER A 238 -8.41 24.63 27.72
N VAL A 239 -8.75 25.31 28.84
CA VAL A 239 -8.89 24.74 30.19
C VAL A 239 -9.74 23.45 30.29
N PRO A 240 -10.82 23.25 29.51
CA PRO A 240 -11.55 21.97 29.48
C PRO A 240 -10.82 20.83 28.74
N LEU A 241 -10.04 21.15 27.70
CA LEU A 241 -9.25 20.19 26.91
C LEU A 241 -7.99 19.71 27.65
N LEU A 242 -7.53 20.46 28.65
CA LEU A 242 -6.40 20.16 29.53
C LEU A 242 -6.64 18.95 30.46
N ARG A 243 -7.88 18.47 30.62
CA ARG A 243 -8.15 17.23 31.39
C ARG A 243 -7.77 15.94 30.64
N GLN A 244 -7.23 16.06 29.43
CA GLN A 244 -6.79 14.93 28.64
C GLN A 244 -5.40 14.44 29.08
N PRO A 245 -5.05 13.17 28.80
CA PRO A 245 -3.75 12.56 29.13
C PRO A 245 -2.50 13.34 28.62
N VAL A 246 -2.69 14.36 27.78
CA VAL A 246 -1.63 15.19 27.19
C VAL A 246 -1.11 16.27 28.14
N GLN A 247 -1.75 16.48 29.30
CA GLN A 247 -1.38 17.52 30.26
C GLN A 247 0.13 17.61 30.58
N PRO A 248 0.88 16.51 30.82
CA PRO A 248 2.32 16.60 31.10
C PRO A 248 3.14 17.24 29.96
N ILE A 249 2.67 17.13 28.71
CA ILE A 249 3.30 17.78 27.56
C ILE A 249 3.00 19.28 27.58
N ILE A 250 1.75 19.67 27.84
CA ILE A 250 1.33 21.07 27.88
C ILE A 250 1.98 21.81 29.04
N ASP A 251 2.08 21.19 30.22
CA ASP A 251 2.73 21.79 31.39
C ASP A 251 4.21 22.09 31.14
N SER A 252 4.86 21.30 30.29
CA SER A 252 6.25 21.51 29.88
C SER A 252 6.42 22.55 28.74
N ALA A 253 5.31 23.09 28.22
CA ALA A 253 5.35 23.97 27.07
C ALA A 253 5.87 25.37 27.44
N HIS A 254 6.66 25.96 26.54
CA HIS A 254 7.18 27.31 26.68
C HIS A 254 6.03 28.34 26.74
N SER A 255 6.14 29.33 27.63
CA SER A 255 5.11 30.35 27.88
C SER A 255 4.75 31.24 26.68
N GLN A 256 5.55 31.18 25.61
CA GLN A 256 5.32 31.94 24.37
C GLN A 256 4.36 31.23 23.40
N HIS A 257 3.93 30.00 23.70
CA HIS A 257 2.90 29.34 22.92
C HIS A 257 1.53 29.98 23.16
N THR A 258 0.94 30.52 22.10
CA THR A 258 -0.41 31.09 22.13
C THR A 258 -1.48 30.09 21.74
N GLN A 259 -1.12 29.08 20.93
CA GLN A 259 -2.05 28.10 20.36
C GLN A 259 -1.89 26.74 21.03
N ALA A 260 -3.02 26.12 21.40
CA ALA A 260 -3.04 24.88 22.16
C ALA A 260 -2.39 23.70 21.41
N ILE A 261 -2.64 23.57 20.10
CA ILE A 261 -2.05 22.50 19.28
C ILE A 261 -0.54 22.69 19.11
N CYS A 262 -0.04 23.92 18.98
CA CYS A 262 1.39 24.17 18.87
C CYS A 262 2.13 23.78 20.17
N ALA A 263 1.53 24.10 21.33
CA ALA A 263 2.07 23.70 22.64
C ALA A 263 2.17 22.17 22.77
N ALA A 264 1.19 21.42 22.26
CA ALA A 264 1.24 19.96 22.26
C ALA A 264 2.29 19.38 21.29
N LEU A 265 2.46 20.01 20.13
CA LEU A 265 3.31 19.49 19.06
C LEU A 265 4.80 19.76 19.30
N HIS A 266 5.16 20.96 19.78
CA HIS A 266 6.56 21.35 19.94
C HIS A 266 6.78 22.17 21.22
N PRO A 267 6.50 21.59 22.42
CA PRO A 267 6.43 22.32 23.69
C PRO A 267 7.70 23.10 24.03
N ALA A 268 8.88 22.58 23.70
CA ALA A 268 10.15 23.19 24.07
C ALA A 268 10.59 24.37 23.18
N GLU A 269 10.08 24.46 21.94
CA GLU A 269 10.56 25.43 20.95
C GLU A 269 9.43 26.41 20.57
N PRO A 270 9.52 27.69 20.96
CA PRO A 270 8.44 28.65 20.70
C PRO A 270 8.27 28.98 19.21
N SER A 271 9.35 28.92 18.42
CA SER A 271 9.30 29.23 16.99
C SER A 271 8.92 28.00 16.14
N CYS A 272 7.73 28.01 15.57
CA CYS A 272 7.25 26.95 14.68
C CYS A 272 8.18 26.71 13.47
N LEU A 273 8.77 27.78 12.91
CA LEU A 273 9.66 27.68 11.75
C LEU A 273 11.00 27.04 12.15
N LYS A 274 11.57 27.45 13.28
CA LYS A 274 12.82 26.87 13.81
C LYS A 274 12.61 25.38 14.11
N HIS A 275 11.52 25.04 14.77
CA HIS A 275 11.15 23.64 15.01
C HIS A 275 11.02 22.86 13.70
N TYR A 276 10.29 23.39 12.71
CA TYR A 276 10.11 22.75 11.40
C TYR A 276 11.45 22.43 10.71
N VAL A 277 12.37 23.40 10.64
CA VAL A 277 13.67 23.21 9.98
C VAL A 277 14.47 22.11 10.67
N VAL A 278 14.55 22.14 12.00
CA VAL A 278 15.26 21.12 12.78
C VAL A 278 14.61 19.75 12.62
N ALA A 279 13.28 19.66 12.72
CA ALA A 279 12.52 18.45 12.54
C ALA A 279 12.72 17.86 11.13
N LEU A 280 12.69 18.71 10.10
CA LEU A 280 12.89 18.32 8.71
C LEU A 280 14.26 17.66 8.51
N PHE A 281 15.35 18.28 8.97
CA PHE A 281 16.68 17.69 8.81
C PHE A 281 16.84 16.37 9.57
N LYS A 282 16.29 16.27 10.78
CA LYS A 282 16.30 15.03 11.58
C LYS A 282 15.53 13.91 10.86
N GLU A 283 14.32 14.21 10.38
CA GLU A 283 13.50 13.23 9.65
C GLU A 283 14.10 12.86 8.31
N LEU A 284 14.68 13.80 7.56
CA LEU A 284 15.38 13.51 6.30
C LEU A 284 16.55 12.55 6.51
N LYS A 285 17.35 12.73 7.57
CA LYS A 285 18.44 11.80 7.92
C LYS A 285 17.90 10.40 8.22
N GLY A 286 16.84 10.30 9.02
CA GLY A 286 16.18 9.04 9.35
C GLY A 286 15.53 8.36 8.14
N ALA A 287 14.91 9.14 7.26
CA ALA A 287 14.25 8.66 6.05
C ALA A 287 15.27 8.24 4.98
N ALA A 288 16.38 8.95 4.85
CA ALA A 288 17.48 8.60 3.94
C ALA A 288 18.08 7.24 4.27
N ARG A 289 18.26 6.90 5.55
CA ARG A 289 18.71 5.55 5.95
C ARG A 289 17.73 4.47 5.47
N PHE A 290 16.44 4.68 5.70
CA PHE A 290 15.42 3.74 5.27
C PHE A 290 15.32 3.62 3.75
N SER A 291 15.18 4.73 3.03
CA SER A 291 15.12 4.75 1.58
C SER A 291 16.39 4.23 0.92
N GLY A 292 17.55 4.46 1.55
CA GLY A 292 18.85 3.96 1.10
C GLY A 292 18.92 2.44 1.14
N VAL A 293 18.48 1.82 2.23
CA VAL A 293 18.38 0.34 2.32
C VAL A 293 17.49 -0.20 1.20
N LEU A 294 16.32 0.40 0.95
CA LEU A 294 15.44 -0.04 -0.13
C LEU A 294 16.08 0.15 -1.52
N ALA A 295 16.79 1.26 -1.72
CA ALA A 295 17.47 1.56 -2.98
C ALA A 295 18.61 0.57 -3.26
N VAL A 296 19.40 0.24 -2.24
CA VAL A 296 20.47 -0.76 -2.33
C VAL A 296 19.89 -2.14 -2.62
N LEU A 297 18.87 -2.59 -1.87
CA LEU A 297 18.21 -3.87 -2.14
C LEU A 297 17.65 -3.93 -3.57
N SER A 298 17.03 -2.84 -4.03
CA SER A 298 16.52 -2.71 -5.40
C SER A 298 17.60 -2.85 -6.46
N ALA A 299 18.78 -2.28 -6.20
CA ALA A 299 19.95 -2.40 -7.06
C ALA A 299 20.54 -3.82 -7.02
N LEU A 300 20.53 -4.48 -5.85
CA LEU A 300 21.01 -5.85 -5.69
C LEU A 300 20.22 -6.84 -6.56
N PHE A 301 18.90 -6.70 -6.63
CA PHE A 301 18.06 -7.50 -7.54
C PHE A 301 18.38 -7.29 -9.04
N ARG A 302 19.19 -6.28 -9.38
CA ARG A 302 19.61 -5.95 -10.75
C ARG A 302 21.13 -6.06 -10.92
N LEU A 303 21.79 -6.93 -10.14
CA LEU A 303 23.24 -7.08 -10.10
C LEU A 303 23.89 -7.17 -11.48
N LYS A 304 23.34 -7.97 -12.40
CA LYS A 304 23.86 -8.15 -13.76
C LYS A 304 23.92 -6.85 -14.58
N SER A 305 22.98 -5.93 -14.33
CA SER A 305 22.97 -4.61 -14.96
C SER A 305 23.87 -3.62 -14.21
N GLY A 306 24.03 -3.79 -12.90
CA GLY A 306 24.80 -2.88 -12.05
C GLY A 306 26.31 -3.03 -12.23
N LEU A 307 26.79 -4.26 -12.46
CA LEU A 307 28.21 -4.55 -12.67
C LEU A 307 28.76 -3.91 -13.96
N LYS A 308 27.91 -3.66 -14.96
CA LYS A 308 28.34 -3.05 -16.23
C LYS A 308 28.68 -1.55 -16.09
N ASN A 309 28.06 -0.84 -15.15
CA ASN A 309 28.23 0.59 -14.96
C ASN A 309 28.06 0.95 -13.47
N PRO A 310 29.09 0.76 -12.64
CA PRO A 310 28.99 0.95 -11.18
C PRO A 310 28.70 2.41 -10.80
N ILE A 311 29.30 3.38 -11.48
CA ILE A 311 29.10 4.82 -11.21
C ILE A 311 27.63 5.22 -11.45
N LEU A 312 27.04 4.74 -12.55
CA LEU A 312 25.64 5.01 -12.87
C LEU A 312 24.70 4.38 -11.83
N THR A 313 25.01 3.16 -11.40
CA THR A 313 24.25 2.48 -10.34
C THR A 313 24.30 3.26 -9.03
N LEU A 314 25.48 3.70 -8.61
CA LEU A 314 25.66 4.48 -7.38
C LEU A 314 24.88 5.79 -7.45
N ARG A 315 24.97 6.51 -8.57
CA ARG A 315 24.17 7.75 -8.81
C ARG A 315 22.68 7.49 -8.70
N ASN A 316 22.20 6.38 -9.25
CA ASN A 316 20.78 6.00 -9.19
C ASN A 316 20.34 5.63 -7.76
N ILE A 317 21.19 4.93 -7.00
CA ILE A 317 20.94 4.63 -5.58
C ILE A 317 20.86 5.94 -4.78
N ALA A 318 21.84 6.83 -4.94
CA ALA A 318 21.87 8.12 -4.24
C ALA A 318 20.62 8.96 -4.58
N LYS A 319 20.29 9.09 -5.87
CA LYS A 319 19.09 9.80 -6.33
C LYS A 319 17.80 9.19 -5.76
N SER A 320 17.67 7.87 -5.81
CA SER A 320 16.50 7.17 -5.25
C SER A 320 16.41 7.33 -3.74
N THR A 321 17.55 7.40 -3.04
CA THR A 321 17.62 7.59 -1.59
C THR A 321 17.15 8.98 -1.21
N VAL A 322 17.69 10.03 -1.86
CA VAL A 322 17.31 11.42 -1.63
C VAL A 322 15.84 11.64 -1.93
N HIS A 323 15.37 11.17 -3.10
CA HIS A 323 13.97 11.28 -3.48
C HIS A 323 13.04 10.56 -2.50
N GLY A 324 13.42 9.36 -2.05
CA GLY A 324 12.66 8.62 -1.04
C GLY A 324 12.64 9.32 0.31
N ALA A 325 13.76 9.91 0.73
CA ALA A 325 13.88 10.64 1.98
C ALA A 325 13.02 11.91 1.98
N VAL A 326 13.14 12.72 0.93
CA VAL A 326 12.32 13.94 0.74
C VAL A 326 10.84 13.57 0.67
N MET A 327 10.50 12.50 -0.04
CA MET A 327 9.11 12.08 -0.11
C MET A 327 8.58 11.61 1.26
N ILE A 328 9.28 10.73 1.98
CA ILE A 328 8.75 10.15 3.22
C ILE A 328 8.89 11.13 4.38
N GLY A 329 10.11 11.56 4.69
CA GLY A 329 10.39 12.44 5.82
C GLY A 329 9.90 13.86 5.59
N GLY A 330 10.11 14.39 4.38
CA GLY A 330 9.65 15.72 4.03
C GLY A 330 8.13 15.83 4.05
N SER A 331 7.40 14.93 3.38
CA SER A 331 5.92 15.01 3.34
C SER A 331 5.27 14.96 4.72
N ILE A 332 5.74 14.08 5.61
CA ILE A 332 5.21 13.93 6.97
C ILE A 332 5.52 15.18 7.80
N THR A 333 6.79 15.62 7.81
CA THR A 333 7.20 16.82 8.56
C THR A 333 6.45 18.06 8.07
N THR A 334 6.35 18.25 6.75
CA THR A 334 5.62 19.38 6.17
C THR A 334 4.12 19.31 6.48
N SER A 335 3.52 18.12 6.52
CA SER A 335 2.10 17.96 6.91
C SER A 335 1.85 18.40 8.35
N TRP A 336 2.77 18.07 9.28
CA TRP A 336 2.70 18.56 10.66
C TRP A 336 2.94 20.06 10.78
N ALA A 337 3.97 20.58 10.12
CA ALA A 337 4.28 22.01 10.10
C ALA A 337 3.14 22.86 9.53
N THR A 338 2.41 22.31 8.55
CA THR A 338 1.24 22.97 7.96
C THR A 338 0.15 23.23 9.01
N THR A 339 0.05 22.39 10.04
CA THR A 339 -0.85 22.63 11.20
C THR A 339 -0.56 23.96 11.88
N CYS A 340 0.72 24.26 12.13
CA CYS A 340 1.14 25.51 12.75
C CYS A 340 0.98 26.70 11.80
N PHE A 341 1.30 26.50 10.52
CA PHE A 341 1.16 27.51 9.47
C PHE A 341 -0.30 27.95 9.30
N LEU A 342 -1.23 26.99 9.19
CA LEU A 342 -2.65 27.29 9.00
C LEU A 342 -3.28 27.94 10.23
N GLN A 343 -2.79 27.67 11.44
CA GLN A 343 -3.23 28.38 12.66
C GLN A 343 -2.82 29.85 12.68
N LYS A 344 -1.78 30.26 11.92
CA LYS A 344 -1.39 31.66 11.80
C LYS A 344 -2.15 32.41 10.70
N ILE A 345 -2.61 31.70 9.67
CA ILE A 345 -3.23 32.30 8.48
C ILE A 345 -4.75 32.27 8.54
N LEU A 346 -5.32 31.17 9.02
CA LEU A 346 -6.77 30.99 9.07
C LEU A 346 -7.30 31.35 10.46
N PRO A 347 -8.49 31.98 10.55
CA PRO A 347 -9.12 32.22 11.83
C PRO A 347 -9.49 30.89 12.50
N ASN A 348 -9.56 30.89 13.82
CA ASN A 348 -9.79 29.71 14.66
C ASN A 348 -11.04 28.89 14.24
N ASP A 349 -12.15 29.54 13.92
CA ASP A 349 -13.39 28.86 13.51
C ASP A 349 -13.42 28.36 12.05
N ALA A 350 -12.48 28.78 11.19
CA ALA A 350 -12.52 28.38 9.79
C ALA A 350 -12.15 26.89 9.61
N LEU A 351 -12.99 26.14 8.90
CA LEU A 351 -12.68 24.78 8.44
C LEU A 351 -12.29 23.82 9.59
N LYS A 352 -13.01 23.82 10.72
CA LYS A 352 -12.72 23.02 11.93
C LYS A 352 -12.13 21.62 11.64
N LYS A 353 -12.91 20.76 10.98
CA LYS A 353 -12.46 19.40 10.58
C LYS A 353 -11.80 19.34 9.20
N SER A 354 -12.26 20.16 8.26
CA SER A 354 -11.81 20.12 6.85
C SER A 354 -10.44 20.75 6.63
N ARG A 355 -9.91 21.53 7.59
CA ARG A 355 -8.56 22.12 7.51
C ARG A 355 -7.48 21.07 7.35
N TRP A 356 -7.65 19.87 7.93
CA TRP A 356 -6.75 18.74 7.74
C TRP A 356 -6.57 18.32 6.27
N CYS A 357 -7.56 18.58 5.41
CA CYS A 357 -7.42 18.32 3.98
C CYS A 357 -6.38 19.24 3.32
N LEU A 358 -6.15 20.44 3.86
CA LEU A 358 -5.19 21.43 3.33
C LEU A 358 -3.73 21.07 3.64
N HIS A 359 -3.48 20.25 4.66
CA HIS A 359 -2.12 19.87 5.08
C HIS A 359 -1.39 19.08 3.98
N CYS A 360 -2.15 18.43 3.10
CA CYS A 360 -1.60 17.65 2.00
C CYS A 360 -1.17 18.50 0.80
N ILE A 361 -1.56 19.79 0.72
CA ILE A 361 -1.21 20.65 -0.42
C ILE A 361 0.32 20.84 -0.51
N PRO A 362 1.03 21.33 0.53
CA PRO A 362 2.48 21.52 0.45
C PRO A 362 3.23 20.17 0.36
N SER A 363 2.70 19.14 1.01
CA SER A 363 3.21 17.76 0.96
C SER A 363 3.13 17.18 -0.47
N THR A 364 2.10 17.54 -1.25
CA THR A 364 1.98 17.13 -2.66
C THR A 364 3.02 17.80 -3.56
N LEU A 365 3.49 19.01 -3.22
CA LEU A 365 4.58 19.64 -3.98
C LEU A 365 5.87 18.80 -3.92
N LEU A 366 6.13 18.14 -2.79
CA LEU A 366 7.28 17.25 -2.63
C LEU A 366 7.16 16.00 -3.50
N LEU A 367 5.95 15.61 -3.91
CA LEU A 367 5.72 14.53 -4.88
C LEU A 367 6.39 14.84 -6.22
N LEU A 368 6.46 16.12 -6.63
CA LEU A 368 7.05 16.55 -7.90
C LEU A 368 8.55 16.23 -8.01
N THR A 369 9.23 16.04 -6.89
CA THR A 369 10.63 15.61 -6.86
C THR A 369 10.80 14.18 -7.42
N LEU A 370 9.74 13.39 -7.45
CA LEU A 370 9.76 12.02 -7.95
C LEU A 370 9.58 11.93 -9.47
N PRO A 371 10.20 10.93 -10.12
CA PRO A 371 9.97 10.68 -11.54
C PRO A 371 8.49 10.34 -11.80
N PRO A 372 7.91 10.72 -12.96
CA PRO A 372 6.48 10.57 -13.24
C PRO A 372 5.91 9.18 -12.97
N LYS A 373 6.63 8.13 -13.40
CA LYS A 373 6.24 6.74 -13.15
C LYS A 373 6.10 6.40 -11.66
N ARG A 374 6.99 6.94 -10.83
CA ARG A 374 6.96 6.71 -9.37
C ARG A 374 5.83 7.50 -8.71
N ARG A 375 5.56 8.72 -9.18
CA ARG A 375 4.42 9.53 -8.74
C ARG A 375 3.11 8.80 -8.96
N ARG A 376 2.91 8.26 -10.17
CA ARG A 376 1.71 7.49 -10.52
C ARG A 376 1.51 6.28 -9.61
N GLN A 377 2.56 5.48 -9.41
CA GLN A 377 2.50 4.30 -8.54
C GLN A 377 2.09 4.67 -7.10
N LEU A 378 2.67 5.74 -6.56
CA LEU A 378 2.34 6.21 -5.21
C LEU A 378 0.92 6.77 -5.14
N ALA A 379 0.50 7.55 -6.13
CA ALA A 379 -0.86 8.08 -6.24
C ALA A 379 -1.90 6.96 -6.28
N MET A 380 -1.70 5.94 -7.12
CA MET A 380 -2.58 4.79 -7.21
C MET A 380 -2.54 3.90 -5.96
N TYR A 381 -1.38 3.79 -5.29
CA TYR A 381 -1.30 3.13 -3.99
C TYR A 381 -2.17 3.84 -2.94
N CYS A 382 -2.01 5.15 -2.78
CA CYS A 382 -2.80 5.91 -1.82
C CYS A 382 -4.29 5.94 -2.20
N ALA A 383 -4.63 6.06 -3.48
CA ALA A 383 -6.02 6.01 -3.95
C ALA A 383 -6.70 4.70 -3.57
N ARG A 384 -5.99 3.57 -3.66
CA ARG A 384 -6.52 2.27 -3.24
C ARG A 384 -6.71 2.21 -1.71
N LEU A 385 -5.76 2.70 -0.93
CA LEU A 385 -5.93 2.80 0.53
C LEU A 385 -7.12 3.67 0.91
N THR A 386 -7.29 4.82 0.24
CA THR A 386 -8.45 5.70 0.47
C THR A 386 -9.75 5.00 0.10
N ALA A 387 -9.82 4.30 -1.02
CA ALA A 387 -11.02 3.56 -1.43
C ALA A 387 -11.40 2.47 -0.41
N ASP A 388 -10.42 1.75 0.12
CA ASP A 388 -10.63 0.75 1.18
C ASP A 388 -11.12 1.35 2.51
N LEU A 389 -10.61 2.54 2.85
CA LEU A 389 -11.10 3.30 4.00
C LEU A 389 -12.54 3.75 3.84
N GLU A 390 -12.88 4.34 2.70
CA GLU A 390 -14.24 4.80 2.43
C GLU A 390 -15.22 3.62 2.33
N TRP A 391 -14.79 2.49 1.76
CA TRP A 391 -15.56 1.25 1.77
C TRP A 391 -15.87 0.79 3.20
N SER A 392 -14.87 0.82 4.09
CA SER A 392 -15.03 0.49 5.49
C SER A 392 -15.92 1.47 6.23
N ARG A 393 -15.79 2.77 5.95
CA ARG A 393 -16.59 3.85 6.54
C ARG A 393 -18.07 3.76 6.18
N LEU A 394 -18.38 3.41 4.94
CA LEU A 394 -19.76 3.29 4.44
C LEU A 394 -20.45 2.01 4.93
N GLY A 395 -19.75 1.11 5.62
CA GLY A 395 -20.32 -0.12 6.16
C GLY A 395 -20.72 -1.14 5.10
N TRP A 396 -20.20 -1.03 3.87
CA TRP A 396 -20.62 -1.84 2.72
C TRP A 396 -20.14 -3.30 2.76
N LYS A 397 -19.36 -3.68 3.77
CA LYS A 397 -18.78 -5.03 3.95
C LYS A 397 -19.82 -6.17 4.02
N ASN A 398 -21.07 -5.85 4.40
CA ASN A 398 -22.12 -6.85 4.65
C ASN A 398 -23.27 -6.81 3.62
N ASN A 399 -23.15 -6.01 2.55
CA ASN A 399 -24.23 -5.85 1.58
C ASN A 399 -24.05 -6.76 0.36
N SER A 400 -24.89 -7.80 0.24
CA SER A 400 -24.82 -8.81 -0.82
C SER A 400 -24.91 -8.25 -2.24
N SER A 401 -25.73 -7.21 -2.47
CA SER A 401 -25.85 -6.56 -3.78
C SER A 401 -24.55 -5.88 -4.21
N ILE A 402 -23.82 -5.29 -3.26
CA ILE A 402 -22.54 -4.63 -3.54
C ILE A 402 -21.43 -5.67 -3.78
N GLU A 403 -21.49 -6.83 -3.11
CA GLU A 403 -20.54 -7.93 -3.38
C GLU A 403 -20.65 -8.48 -4.81
N CYS A 404 -21.87 -8.57 -5.35
CA CYS A 404 -22.08 -8.91 -6.76
C CYS A 404 -21.51 -7.83 -7.69
N LEU A 405 -21.74 -6.55 -7.38
CA LEU A 405 -21.18 -5.43 -8.14
C LEU A 405 -19.64 -5.46 -8.14
N VAL A 406 -19.01 -5.76 -7.00
CA VAL A 406 -17.55 -5.90 -6.88
C VAL A 406 -17.01 -6.99 -7.81
N CYS A 407 -17.68 -8.14 -7.85
CA CYS A 407 -17.30 -9.23 -8.76
C CYS A 407 -17.46 -8.80 -10.24
N LEU A 408 -18.55 -8.12 -10.57
CA LEU A 408 -18.79 -7.60 -11.92
C LEU A 408 -17.72 -6.58 -12.33
N VAL A 409 -17.37 -5.63 -11.45
CA VAL A 409 -16.31 -4.64 -11.69
C VAL A 409 -14.97 -5.34 -11.97
N PHE A 410 -14.63 -6.37 -11.19
CA PHE A 410 -13.45 -7.18 -11.46
C PHE A 410 -13.51 -7.84 -12.84
N GLY A 411 -14.62 -8.50 -13.17
CA GLY A 411 -14.81 -9.23 -14.43
C GLY A 411 -14.74 -8.34 -15.67
N VAL A 412 -15.44 -7.20 -15.63
CA VAL A 412 -15.41 -6.18 -16.68
C VAL A 412 -14.01 -5.59 -16.78
N GLY A 413 -13.35 -5.30 -15.65
CA GLY A 413 -11.99 -4.76 -15.65
C GLY A 413 -10.98 -5.73 -16.31
N MET A 414 -11.02 -7.01 -15.96
CA MET A 414 -10.20 -8.04 -16.61
C MET A 414 -10.50 -8.17 -18.11
N SER A 415 -11.76 -7.98 -18.50
CA SER A 415 -12.18 -7.98 -19.91
C SER A 415 -11.58 -6.79 -20.69
N VAL A 416 -11.60 -5.60 -20.10
CA VAL A 416 -10.98 -4.39 -20.67
C VAL A 416 -9.46 -4.56 -20.78
N LEU A 417 -8.80 -5.06 -19.74
CA LEU A 417 -7.36 -5.35 -19.80
C LEU A 417 -7.02 -6.41 -20.85
N GLY A 418 -7.85 -7.43 -21.01
CA GLY A 418 -7.71 -8.45 -22.06
C GLY A 418 -7.75 -7.84 -23.46
N ARG A 419 -8.67 -6.90 -23.71
CA ARG A 419 -8.74 -6.13 -24.97
C ARG A 419 -7.54 -5.23 -25.19
N ALA A 420 -7.11 -4.53 -24.14
CA ALA A 420 -5.94 -3.67 -24.22
C ALA A 420 -4.69 -4.49 -24.56
N LEU A 421 -4.54 -5.68 -23.98
CA LEU A 421 -3.46 -6.61 -24.28
C LEU A 421 -3.50 -7.12 -25.73
N ASP A 422 -4.69 -7.33 -26.30
CA ASP A 422 -4.85 -7.73 -27.70
C ASP A 422 -4.42 -6.61 -28.66
N LYS A 423 -4.71 -5.35 -28.32
CA LYS A 423 -4.29 -4.19 -29.11
C LYS A 423 -2.79 -3.93 -29.01
N ASP A 424 -2.25 -3.92 -27.78
CA ASP A 424 -0.81 -3.73 -27.55
C ASP A 424 -0.35 -4.54 -26.32
N LYS A 425 0.50 -5.54 -26.60
CA LYS A 425 1.07 -6.44 -25.59
C LYS A 425 1.99 -5.73 -24.58
N ARG A 426 2.44 -4.51 -24.87
CA ARG A 426 3.38 -3.72 -24.04
C ARG A 426 2.66 -2.85 -23.00
N VAL A 427 1.38 -2.54 -23.21
CA VAL A 427 0.61 -1.62 -22.35
C VAL A 427 0.23 -2.30 -21.03
N VAL A 428 -0.16 -3.58 -21.09
CA VAL A 428 -0.56 -4.35 -19.89
C VAL A 428 0.63 -5.13 -19.35
N GLY A 429 1.37 -4.50 -18.42
CA GLY A 429 2.55 -5.07 -17.77
C GLY A 429 2.30 -5.65 -16.37
N GLY A 430 3.33 -6.27 -15.79
CA GLY A 430 3.33 -6.71 -14.39
C GLY A 430 2.45 -7.92 -14.11
N ILE A 431 1.87 -7.96 -12.90
CA ILE A 431 1.10 -9.10 -12.40
C ILE A 431 -0.18 -9.31 -13.23
N HIS A 432 -0.94 -8.23 -13.52
CA HIS A 432 -2.17 -8.33 -14.31
C HIS A 432 -1.91 -8.86 -15.74
N GLY A 433 -0.86 -8.37 -16.40
CA GLY A 433 -0.47 -8.88 -17.72
C GLY A 433 -0.09 -10.36 -17.68
N SER A 434 0.65 -10.78 -16.65
CA SER A 434 1.03 -12.19 -16.45
C SER A 434 -0.20 -13.07 -16.16
N CYS A 435 -1.12 -12.61 -15.32
CA CYS A 435 -2.37 -13.31 -15.02
C CYS A 435 -3.25 -13.47 -16.27
N ILE A 436 -3.41 -12.42 -17.07
CA ILE A 436 -4.23 -12.47 -18.29
C ILE A 436 -3.62 -13.43 -19.33
N ARG A 437 -2.30 -13.36 -19.53
CA ARG A 437 -1.59 -14.31 -20.40
C ARG A 437 -1.76 -15.73 -19.91
N TYR A 438 -1.60 -15.99 -18.62
CA TYR A 438 -1.83 -17.31 -18.03
C TYR A 438 -3.27 -17.81 -18.23
N ILE A 439 -4.27 -16.95 -18.00
CA ILE A 439 -5.69 -17.30 -18.21
C ILE A 439 -5.97 -17.64 -19.68
N ARG A 440 -5.31 -16.96 -20.64
CA ARG A 440 -5.49 -17.18 -22.08
C ARG A 440 -4.67 -18.34 -22.63
N GLU A 441 -3.39 -18.42 -22.28
CA GLU A 441 -2.45 -19.44 -22.75
C GLU A 441 -2.73 -20.80 -22.08
N GLY A 442 -3.22 -20.81 -20.84
CA GLY A 442 -3.74 -22.01 -20.20
C GLY A 442 -5.12 -22.45 -20.70
N ALA A 443 -5.69 -21.78 -21.71
CA ALA A 443 -6.93 -22.15 -22.40
C ALA A 443 -6.71 -22.65 -23.84
N LEU A 444 -5.45 -22.65 -24.32
CA LEU A 444 -4.98 -23.41 -25.47
C LEU A 444 -4.34 -24.71 -24.98
#